data_AF-A0A3A4PDP2-F1
#
_entry.id   AF-A0A3A4PDP2-F1
#
_cell.length_a   1.000
_cell.length_b   1.000
_cell.length_c   1.000
_cell.angle_alpha   90.00
_cell.angle_beta   90.00
_cell.angle_gamma   90.00
#
_symmetry.space_group_name_H-M   'P 1'
#
loop_
_entity.id
_entity.type
_entity.pdbx_description
1 polymer ?
#
loop_
_entity_poly.entity_id
_entity_poly.type
_entity_poly.pdbx_seq_one_letter_code
_entity_poly.pdbx_strand_id
1 'polypeptide(L)'
;MKDCANHTGTRAVADCANCGKPLCADCIEDYEGEDSLCYDCIVERQLSDFKDKGDAERAERVSTEEGGTRRLGSIAFIVVASVLTALVLGAAGFILYAHFTRSSAAAGTPEQEMVWDRDDCLLSMENVREALTAYRGDKGAYPDSLTALEGSYLEETATCPVSGAQYVYRKTAAGYLLECPNPDVHGVASITAGPSDVPHYDDNQPSAYWDH
;
A
#
# COMPACT_ATOMS: atom_id res chain seq x y z
N MET A 1 0.71 -30.88 -34.44
CA MET A 1 0.12 -29.95 -33.44
C MET A 1 1.26 -29.40 -32.62
N LYS A 2 1.29 -28.09 -32.39
CA LYS A 2 2.33 -27.46 -31.58
C LYS A 2 1.87 -27.44 -30.12
N ASP A 3 2.80 -27.65 -29.20
CA ASP A 3 2.57 -27.44 -27.78
C ASP A 3 2.67 -25.95 -27.46
N CYS A 4 2.01 -25.53 -26.38
CA CYS A 4 2.09 -24.16 -25.89
C CYS A 4 3.53 -23.83 -25.50
N ALA A 5 4.00 -22.64 -25.90
CA ALA A 5 5.33 -22.17 -25.56
C ALA A 5 5.55 -22.02 -24.04
N ASN A 6 4.48 -21.81 -23.26
CA ASN A 6 4.54 -21.58 -21.83
C ASN A 6 4.23 -22.83 -21.00
N HIS A 7 3.59 -23.85 -21.58
CA HIS A 7 3.16 -25.05 -20.88
C HIS A 7 3.48 -26.31 -21.68
N THR A 8 4.34 -27.18 -21.13
CA THR A 8 4.66 -28.47 -21.74
C THR A 8 3.45 -29.40 -21.70
N GLY A 9 3.21 -30.13 -22.79
CA GLY A 9 2.10 -31.09 -22.90
C GLY A 9 0.70 -30.46 -23.06
N THR A 10 0.60 -29.13 -23.13
CA THR A 10 -0.68 -28.43 -23.39
C THR A 10 -0.76 -28.04 -24.85
N ARG A 11 -1.87 -28.37 -25.52
CA ARG A 11 -2.07 -28.07 -26.94
C ARG A 11 -2.30 -26.58 -27.16
N ALA A 12 -1.56 -26.00 -28.12
CA ALA A 12 -1.80 -24.62 -28.55
C ALA A 12 -3.09 -24.50 -29.38
N VAL A 13 -3.82 -23.40 -29.16
CA VAL A 13 -5.09 -23.07 -29.83
C VAL A 13 -4.97 -21.85 -30.76
N ALA A 14 -3.96 -21.00 -30.55
CA ALA A 14 -3.61 -19.89 -31.44
C ALA A 14 -2.09 -19.66 -31.48
N ASP A 15 -1.61 -18.83 -32.42
CA ASP A 15 -0.25 -18.30 -32.44
C ASP A 15 -0.31 -16.80 -32.10
N CYS A 16 0.64 -16.29 -31.31
CA CYS A 16 0.74 -14.87 -30.97
C CYS A 16 0.88 -14.00 -32.23
N ALA A 17 0.03 -12.99 -32.40
CA ALA A 17 0.05 -12.12 -33.57
C ALA A 17 1.36 -11.33 -33.73
N ASN A 18 2.06 -11.02 -32.63
CA ASN A 18 3.30 -10.25 -32.67
C ASN A 18 4.56 -11.13 -32.87
N CYS A 19 4.72 -12.19 -32.07
CA CYS A 19 5.96 -13.00 -32.06
C CYS A 19 5.82 -14.41 -32.66
N GLY A 20 4.61 -14.82 -33.05
CA GLY A 20 4.34 -16.12 -33.68
C GLY A 20 4.47 -17.35 -32.76
N LYS A 21 4.63 -17.16 -31.44
CA LYS A 21 4.70 -18.26 -30.47
C LYS A 21 3.34 -18.96 -30.33
N PRO A 22 3.29 -20.30 -30.25
CA PRO A 22 2.05 -21.04 -30.04
C PRO A 22 1.54 -20.89 -28.59
N LEU A 23 0.27 -20.54 -28.40
CA LEU A 23 -0.36 -20.27 -27.11
C LEU A 23 -1.57 -21.18 -26.87
N CYS A 24 -1.73 -21.63 -25.63
CA CYS A 24 -2.96 -22.31 -25.17
C CYS A 24 -4.03 -21.29 -24.78
N ALA A 25 -5.26 -21.76 -24.53
CA ALA A 25 -6.39 -20.90 -24.17
C ALA A 25 -6.12 -20.08 -22.90
N ASP A 26 -5.33 -20.60 -21.95
CA ASP A 26 -4.98 -19.92 -20.70
C ASP A 26 -3.87 -18.87 -20.86
N CYS A 27 -3.16 -18.87 -22.00
CA CYS A 27 -2.06 -17.93 -22.27
C CYS A 27 -2.46 -16.85 -23.29
N ILE A 28 -3.71 -16.83 -23.73
CA ILE A 28 -4.26 -15.84 -24.65
C ILE A 28 -5.15 -14.92 -23.82
N GLU A 29 -4.81 -13.63 -23.79
CA GLU A 29 -5.71 -12.59 -23.32
C GLU A 29 -6.19 -11.77 -24.51
N ASP A 30 -7.50 -11.52 -24.57
CA ASP A 30 -8.10 -10.71 -25.62
C ASP A 30 -7.87 -9.23 -25.33
N TYR A 31 -6.98 -8.59 -26.11
CA TYR A 31 -6.73 -7.15 -26.01
C TYR A 31 -7.53 -6.41 -27.09
N GLU A 32 -8.55 -5.65 -26.67
CA GLU A 32 -9.31 -4.69 -27.49
C GLU A 32 -9.71 -5.17 -28.91
N GLY A 33 -10.04 -6.45 -29.03
CA GLY A 33 -11.02 -6.90 -30.01
C GLY A 33 -10.54 -7.56 -31.30
N GLU A 34 -9.25 -7.86 -31.56
CA GLU A 34 -8.97 -8.70 -32.75
C GLU A 34 -7.66 -9.52 -32.79
N ASP A 35 -6.69 -9.35 -31.88
CA ASP A 35 -5.44 -10.11 -31.94
C ASP A 35 -5.10 -10.84 -30.63
N SER A 36 -4.88 -12.16 -30.71
CA SER A 36 -4.34 -12.96 -29.61
C SER A 36 -2.85 -12.65 -29.41
N LEU A 37 -2.51 -12.01 -28.30
CA LEU A 37 -1.13 -11.68 -27.93
C LEU A 37 -0.68 -12.52 -26.73
N CYS A 38 0.61 -12.86 -26.67
CA CYS A 38 1.21 -13.45 -25.48
C CYS A 38 1.48 -12.37 -24.43
N TYR A 39 1.50 -12.77 -23.15
CA TYR A 39 1.77 -11.88 -22.01
C TYR A 39 2.97 -10.94 -22.24
N ASP A 40 4.13 -11.48 -22.67
CA ASP A 40 5.33 -10.67 -22.92
C ASP A 40 5.08 -9.52 -23.92
N CYS A 41 4.36 -9.81 -25.01
CA CYS A 41 4.08 -8.82 -26.05
C CYS A 41 3.00 -7.81 -25.61
N ILE A 42 2.06 -8.21 -24.74
CA ILE A 42 1.08 -7.30 -24.14
C ILE A 42 1.82 -6.29 -23.25
N VAL A 43 2.73 -6.77 -22.39
CA VAL A 43 3.51 -5.92 -21.49
C VAL A 43 4.41 -4.96 -22.27
N GLU A 44 5.12 -5.45 -23.29
CA GLU A 44 5.95 -4.59 -24.15
C GLU A 44 5.13 -3.47 -24.82
N ARG A 45 3.94 -3.79 -25.31
CA ARG A 45 3.05 -2.82 -25.96
C ARG A 45 2.54 -1.76 -24.98
N GLN A 46 2.15 -2.16 -23.78
CA GLN A 46 1.75 -1.21 -22.74
C GLN A 46 2.92 -0.27 -22.37
N LEU A 47 4.13 -0.81 -22.23
CA LEU A 47 5.32 -0.01 -21.94
C LEU A 47 5.67 0.98 -23.05
N SER A 48 5.53 0.59 -24.33
CA SER A 48 5.72 1.54 -25.44
C SER A 48 4.68 2.66 -25.44
N ASP A 49 3.42 2.33 -25.17
CA ASP A 49 2.34 3.33 -25.14
C ASP A 49 2.56 4.39 -24.04
N PHE A 50 3.11 4.00 -22.88
CA PHE A 50 3.48 4.94 -21.83
C PHE A 50 4.69 5.81 -22.20
N LYS A 51 5.68 5.21 -22.87
CA LYS A 51 6.88 5.93 -23.29
C LYS A 51 6.57 6.99 -24.34
N ASP A 52 5.76 6.64 -25.34
CA ASP A 52 5.37 7.56 -26.41
C ASP A 52 4.56 8.74 -25.88
N LYS A 53 3.69 8.51 -24.88
CA LYS A 53 2.98 9.59 -24.17
C LYS A 53 3.92 10.51 -23.39
N GLY A 54 4.91 9.94 -22.70
CA GLY A 54 5.90 10.72 -21.95
C GLY A 54 6.81 11.57 -22.84
N ASP A 55 7.23 11.02 -23.98
CA ASP A 55 8.07 11.74 -24.95
C ASP A 55 7.26 12.84 -25.68
N ALA A 56 5.98 12.60 -25.98
CA ALA A 56 5.08 13.60 -26.55
C ALA A 56 4.83 14.78 -25.60
N GLU A 57 4.55 14.52 -24.32
CA GLU A 57 4.34 15.57 -23.31
C GLU A 57 5.63 16.39 -23.09
N ARG A 58 6.80 15.74 -23.12
CA ARG A 58 8.10 16.41 -23.01
C ARG A 58 8.40 17.29 -24.22
N ALA A 59 8.06 16.86 -25.43
CA ALA A 59 8.25 17.64 -26.66
C ALA A 59 7.35 18.90 -26.70
N GLU A 60 6.13 18.81 -26.15
CA GLU A 60 5.21 19.95 -26.04
C GLU A 60 5.74 21.05 -25.09
N ARG A 61 6.36 20.67 -23.97
CA ARG A 61 6.95 21.63 -23.01
C ARG A 61 8.19 22.35 -23.57
N VAL A 62 8.93 21.72 -24.49
CA VAL A 62 10.14 22.31 -25.09
C VAL A 62 9.80 23.29 -26.21
N SER A 63 8.68 23.10 -26.89
CA SER A 63 8.26 23.99 -27.99
C SER A 63 7.64 25.32 -27.53
N THR A 64 7.34 25.47 -26.23
CA THR A 64 6.79 26.71 -25.66
C THR A 64 7.83 27.76 -25.25
N GLU A 65 9.13 27.45 -25.27
CA GLU A 65 10.20 28.37 -24.85
C GLU A 65 10.92 29.10 -26.00
N GLU A 66 10.70 28.72 -27.26
CA GLU A 66 11.33 29.38 -28.42
C GLU A 66 10.48 30.55 -28.98
N GLY A 67 10.03 31.42 -28.08
CA GLY A 67 9.24 32.62 -28.37
C GLY A 67 10.04 33.92 -28.38
N GLY A 68 10.96 34.08 -29.33
CA GLY A 68 11.38 35.36 -29.93
C GLY A 68 11.78 36.55 -29.02
N THR A 69 13.07 36.68 -28.72
CA THR A 69 13.63 37.96 -28.24
C THR A 69 13.85 38.94 -29.40
N ARG A 70 12.78 39.63 -29.82
CA ARG A 70 12.93 40.87 -30.60
C ARG A 70 13.28 42.01 -29.63
N ARG A 71 14.53 42.46 -29.72
CA ARG A 71 15.06 43.66 -29.06
C ARG A 71 14.20 44.87 -29.41
N LEU A 72 13.54 45.49 -28.42
CA LEU A 72 13.30 46.94 -28.28
C LEU A 72 12.45 47.22 -27.01
N GLY A 73 13.07 47.79 -25.96
CA GLY A 73 12.37 48.34 -24.77
C GLY A 73 12.67 47.70 -23.41
N SER A 74 13.93 47.38 -23.09
CA SER A 74 14.31 46.34 -22.11
C SER A 74 14.38 46.70 -20.62
N ILE A 75 14.05 47.91 -20.17
CA ILE A 75 14.11 48.20 -18.71
C ILE A 75 12.73 48.08 -18.07
N ALA A 76 11.69 48.64 -18.69
CA ALA A 76 10.33 48.58 -18.12
C ALA A 76 9.79 47.15 -18.04
N PHE A 77 10.07 46.31 -19.04
CA PHE A 77 9.57 44.94 -19.08
C PHE A 77 10.24 44.03 -18.03
N ILE A 78 11.55 44.22 -17.79
CA ILE A 78 12.28 43.49 -16.74
C ILE A 78 11.74 43.86 -15.36
N VAL A 79 11.44 45.14 -15.13
CA VAL A 79 10.87 45.61 -13.85
C VAL A 79 9.45 45.05 -13.65
N VAL A 80 8.61 45.02 -14.68
CA VAL A 80 7.25 44.45 -14.56
C VAL A 80 7.30 42.95 -14.34
N ALA A 81 8.15 42.23 -15.08
CA ALA A 81 8.32 40.78 -14.92
C ALA A 81 8.88 40.42 -13.54
N SER A 82 9.84 41.19 -13.02
CA SER A 82 10.39 40.93 -11.68
C SER A 82 9.38 41.17 -10.57
N VAL A 83 8.55 42.21 -10.69
CA VAL A 83 7.45 42.48 -9.74
C VAL A 83 6.42 41.35 -9.78
N LEU A 84 6.03 40.89 -10.97
CA LEU A 84 5.08 39.78 -11.10
C LEU A 84 5.63 38.49 -10.51
N THR A 85 6.89 38.15 -10.79
CA THR A 85 7.53 36.95 -10.21
C THR A 85 7.62 37.06 -8.69
N ALA A 86 7.99 38.22 -8.14
CA ALA A 86 8.02 38.44 -6.70
C ALA A 86 6.63 38.30 -6.05
N LEU A 87 5.57 38.78 -6.71
CA LEU A 87 4.19 38.62 -6.23
C LEU A 87 3.75 37.16 -6.24
N VAL A 88 4.06 36.40 -7.29
CA VAL A 88 3.72 34.97 -7.38
C VAL A 88 4.46 34.17 -6.31
N LEU A 89 5.77 34.40 -6.14
CA LEU A 89 6.57 33.73 -5.11
C LEU A 89 6.10 34.13 -3.70
N GLY A 90 5.76 35.41 -3.49
CA GLY A 90 5.19 35.89 -2.23
C GLY A 90 3.85 35.25 -1.89
N ALA A 91 2.95 35.12 -2.87
CA ALA A 91 1.64 34.48 -2.67
C ALA A 91 1.78 32.98 -2.39
N ALA A 92 2.62 32.26 -3.14
CA ALA A 92 2.89 30.83 -2.89
C ALA A 92 3.54 30.62 -1.52
N GLY A 93 4.52 31.45 -1.16
CA GLY A 93 5.14 31.45 0.16
C GLY A 93 4.15 31.74 1.28
N PHE A 94 3.22 32.69 1.08
CA PHE A 94 2.16 33.00 2.03
C PHE A 94 1.15 31.85 2.20
N ILE A 95 0.78 31.16 1.12
CA ILE A 95 -0.10 29.97 1.18
C ILE A 95 0.59 28.86 1.96
N LEU A 96 1.87 28.58 1.66
CA LEU A 96 2.65 27.57 2.38
C LEU A 96 2.83 27.95 3.86
N TYR A 97 3.11 29.22 4.14
CA TYR A 97 3.24 29.73 5.51
C TYR A 97 1.91 29.65 6.28
N ALA A 98 0.78 29.99 5.66
CA ALA A 98 -0.54 29.88 6.27
C ALA A 98 -0.93 28.41 6.52
N HIS A 99 -0.59 27.52 5.60
CA HIS A 99 -0.80 26.08 5.77
C HIS A 99 0.06 25.54 6.91
N PHE A 100 1.35 25.89 6.93
CA PHE A 100 2.30 25.47 7.96
C PHE A 100 1.94 26.04 9.34
N THR A 101 1.54 27.31 9.42
CA THR A 101 1.09 27.93 10.68
C THR A 101 -0.24 27.40 11.16
N ARG A 102 -1.19 27.02 10.28
CA ARG A 102 -2.39 26.28 10.71
C ARG A 102 -2.07 24.87 11.22
N SER A 103 -1.12 24.18 10.59
CA SER A 103 -0.70 22.85 11.03
C SER A 103 0.18 22.89 12.29
N SER A 104 0.88 24.00 12.56
CA SER A 104 1.65 24.20 13.80
C SER A 104 0.90 24.93 14.91
N ALA A 105 -0.20 25.63 14.61
CA ALA A 105 -1.09 26.23 15.61
C ALA A 105 -2.07 25.22 16.24
N ALA A 106 -1.96 23.93 15.92
CA ALA A 106 -2.48 22.87 16.77
C ALA A 106 -1.59 22.69 18.01
N ALA A 107 -1.39 23.78 18.77
CA ALA A 107 -1.01 23.69 20.17
C ALA A 107 -2.24 23.16 20.91
N GLY A 108 -2.12 21.93 21.40
CA GLY A 108 -3.22 21.13 21.95
C GLY A 108 -4.09 21.89 22.94
N THR A 109 -5.40 21.79 22.72
CA THR A 109 -6.39 22.00 23.77
C THR A 109 -6.21 20.92 24.86
N PRO A 110 -6.49 21.19 26.15
CA PRO A 110 -6.38 20.21 27.24
C PRO A 110 -7.44 19.09 27.20
N GLU A 111 -8.08 18.90 26.05
CA GLU A 111 -9.21 18.02 25.82
C GLU A 111 -8.98 17.22 24.54
N GLN A 112 -7.72 16.84 24.27
CA GLN A 112 -7.45 15.61 23.53
C GLN A 112 -7.87 14.45 24.42
N GLU A 113 -9.17 14.21 24.48
CA GLU A 113 -9.69 12.86 24.49
C GLU A 113 -9.03 12.20 23.28
N MET A 114 -7.93 11.48 23.50
CA MET A 114 -7.24 10.76 22.43
C MET A 114 -8.27 9.78 21.88
N VAL A 115 -8.85 10.15 20.74
CA VAL A 115 -9.58 9.23 19.87
C VAL A 115 -8.51 8.30 19.33
N TRP A 116 -8.15 7.31 20.14
CA TRP A 116 -7.26 6.25 19.72
C TRP A 116 -7.96 5.49 18.61
N ASP A 117 -7.32 5.42 17.45
CA ASP A 117 -7.94 4.83 16.29
C ASP A 117 -8.00 3.31 16.49
N ARG A 118 -9.14 2.70 16.17
CA ARG A 118 -9.30 1.24 16.10
C ARG A 118 -8.17 0.61 15.29
N ASP A 119 -7.74 1.34 14.27
CA ASP A 119 -6.66 0.97 13.35
C ASP A 119 -5.32 0.74 14.07
N ASP A 120 -5.00 1.48 15.15
CA ASP A 120 -3.75 1.28 15.91
C ASP A 120 -3.73 -0.06 16.65
N CYS A 121 -4.87 -0.47 17.22
CA CYS A 121 -5.01 -1.77 17.87
C CYS A 121 -4.92 -2.90 16.83
N LEU A 122 -5.55 -2.74 15.66
CA LEU A 122 -5.50 -3.70 14.56
C LEU A 122 -4.05 -3.88 14.05
N LEU A 123 -3.36 -2.78 13.76
CA LEU A 123 -1.96 -2.78 13.32
C LEU A 123 -1.03 -3.43 14.33
N SER A 124 -1.20 -3.12 15.61
CA SER A 124 -0.41 -3.72 16.69
C SER A 124 -0.65 -5.24 16.80
N MET A 125 -1.90 -5.71 16.71
CA MET A 125 -2.20 -7.15 16.71
C MET A 125 -1.64 -7.85 15.47
N GLU A 126 -1.64 -7.19 14.32
CA GLU A 126 -1.09 -7.73 13.07
C GLU A 126 0.44 -7.90 13.16
N ASN A 127 1.16 -6.94 13.75
CA ASN A 127 2.59 -7.06 14.02
C ASN A 127 2.90 -8.27 14.92
N VAL A 128 2.07 -8.52 15.94
CA VAL A 128 2.21 -9.70 16.82
C VAL A 128 1.97 -11.00 16.04
N ARG A 129 0.99 -11.02 15.13
CA ARG A 129 0.72 -12.16 14.24
C ARG A 129 1.90 -12.47 13.32
N GLU A 130 2.52 -11.45 12.72
CA GLU A 130 3.69 -11.62 11.86
C GLU A 130 4.87 -12.20 12.65
N ALA A 131 5.12 -11.68 13.86
CA ALA A 131 6.14 -12.21 14.77
C ALA A 131 5.89 -13.67 15.14
N LEU A 132 4.63 -14.06 15.42
CA LEU A 132 4.25 -15.46 15.68
C LEU A 132 4.50 -16.36 14.46
N THR A 133 4.24 -15.84 13.25
CA THR A 133 4.45 -16.56 11.99
C THR A 133 5.93 -16.79 11.75
N ALA A 134 6.76 -15.75 11.90
CA ALA A 134 8.21 -15.84 11.82
C ALA A 134 8.78 -16.82 12.85
N TYR A 135 8.33 -16.73 14.12
CA TYR A 135 8.73 -17.65 15.17
C TYR A 135 8.44 -19.12 14.81
N ARG A 136 7.23 -19.40 14.29
CA ARG A 136 6.88 -20.75 13.84
C ARG A 136 7.74 -21.20 12.66
N GLY A 137 8.03 -20.31 11.72
CA GLY A 137 8.93 -20.59 10.60
C GLY A 137 10.30 -21.08 11.07
N ASP A 138 10.85 -20.43 12.09
CA ASP A 138 12.19 -20.74 12.62
C ASP A 138 12.21 -21.92 13.60
N LYS A 139 11.20 -22.05 14.46
CA LYS A 139 11.16 -23.02 15.57
C LYS A 139 10.28 -24.24 15.29
N GLY A 140 9.53 -24.23 14.20
CA GLY A 140 8.59 -25.28 13.80
C GLY A 140 7.28 -25.32 14.59
N ALA A 141 7.12 -24.46 15.60
CA ALA A 141 5.92 -24.38 16.43
C ALA A 141 5.71 -22.95 16.98
N TYR A 142 4.46 -22.60 17.29
CA TYR A 142 4.14 -21.35 18.00
C TYR A 142 4.64 -21.39 19.46
N PRO A 143 5.02 -20.23 20.05
CA PRO A 143 5.54 -20.18 21.41
C PRO A 143 4.46 -20.46 22.45
N ASP A 144 4.85 -20.86 23.65
CA ASP A 144 3.89 -21.07 24.75
C ASP A 144 3.41 -19.75 25.38
N SER A 145 4.11 -18.63 25.11
CA SER A 145 3.73 -17.28 25.56
C SER A 145 4.33 -16.19 24.65
N LEU A 146 3.72 -15.00 24.65
CA LEU A 146 4.17 -13.86 23.83
C LEU A 146 5.54 -13.32 24.24
N THR A 147 5.98 -13.51 25.48
CA THR A 147 7.31 -13.06 25.95
C THR A 147 8.46 -13.75 25.21
N ALA A 148 8.23 -14.91 24.60
CA ALA A 148 9.21 -15.58 23.76
C ALA A 148 9.51 -14.85 22.45
N LEU A 149 8.69 -13.87 22.08
CA LEU A 149 8.88 -13.04 20.89
C LEU A 149 9.75 -11.80 21.17
N GLU A 150 9.82 -11.36 22.43
CA GLU A 150 10.47 -10.11 22.82
C GLU A 150 11.97 -10.12 22.52
N GLY A 151 12.47 -9.03 21.93
CA GLY A 151 13.87 -8.82 21.60
C GLY A 151 14.40 -9.61 20.40
N SER A 152 13.66 -10.61 19.90
CA SER A 152 14.06 -11.40 18.72
C SER A 152 13.10 -11.27 17.54
N TYR A 153 11.80 -11.21 17.81
CA TYR A 153 10.73 -11.14 16.80
C TYR A 153 9.84 -9.91 16.98
N LEU A 154 9.81 -9.33 18.19
CA LEU A 154 9.16 -8.06 18.49
C LEU A 154 10.15 -7.13 19.19
N GLU A 155 10.21 -5.87 18.73
CA GLU A 155 11.02 -4.82 19.35
C GLU A 155 10.43 -4.35 20.69
N GLU A 156 9.09 -4.38 20.79
CA GLU A 156 8.34 -3.95 21.95
C GLU A 156 7.45 -5.08 22.51
N THR A 157 7.08 -4.97 23.79
CA THR A 157 6.15 -5.90 24.43
C THR A 157 4.79 -5.87 23.72
N ALA A 158 4.24 -7.04 23.44
CA ALA A 158 2.93 -7.24 22.78
C ALA A 158 1.76 -6.73 23.66
N THR A 159 1.57 -5.42 23.69
CA THR A 159 0.54 -4.72 24.45
C THR A 159 -0.39 -3.96 23.52
N CYS A 160 -1.64 -3.82 23.94
CA CYS A 160 -2.61 -2.98 23.28
C CYS A 160 -2.21 -1.51 23.46
N PRO A 161 -1.96 -0.74 22.38
CA PRO A 161 -1.47 0.63 22.49
C PRO A 161 -2.47 1.56 23.18
N VAL A 162 -3.76 1.22 23.13
CA VAL A 162 -4.85 2.02 23.72
C VAL A 162 -4.97 1.80 25.22
N SER A 163 -4.93 0.54 25.67
CA SER A 163 -5.14 0.19 27.08
C SER A 163 -3.85 -0.01 27.87
N GLY A 164 -2.72 -0.19 27.20
CA GLY A 164 -1.45 -0.62 27.79
C GLY A 164 -1.46 -2.05 28.33
N ALA A 165 -2.58 -2.78 28.22
CA ALA A 165 -2.71 -4.15 28.69
C ALA A 165 -2.13 -5.14 27.67
N GLN A 166 -1.56 -6.25 28.16
CA GLN A 166 -1.03 -7.31 27.30
C GLN A 166 -2.15 -7.99 26.50
N TYR A 167 -1.88 -8.36 25.25
CA TYR A 167 -2.83 -9.16 24.46
C TYR A 167 -3.06 -10.53 25.08
N VAL A 168 -4.29 -11.03 24.97
CA VAL A 168 -4.63 -12.37 25.44
C VAL A 168 -4.23 -13.37 24.36
N TYR A 169 -3.23 -14.18 24.65
CA TYR A 169 -2.71 -15.19 23.72
C TYR A 169 -2.99 -16.60 24.25
N ARG A 170 -3.53 -17.46 23.36
CA ARG A 170 -3.71 -18.88 23.65
C ARG A 170 -3.22 -19.72 22.48
N LYS A 171 -2.21 -20.55 22.75
CA LYS A 171 -1.76 -21.58 21.81
C LYS A 171 -2.80 -22.70 21.73
N THR A 172 -3.12 -23.13 20.52
CA THR A 172 -4.02 -24.27 20.27
C THR A 172 -3.26 -25.38 19.56
N ALA A 173 -3.88 -26.55 19.39
CA ALA A 173 -3.26 -27.65 18.66
C ALA A 173 -3.03 -27.33 17.16
N ALA A 174 -3.84 -26.43 16.59
CA ALA A 174 -3.82 -26.09 15.17
C ALA A 174 -3.20 -24.71 14.88
N GLY A 175 -2.92 -23.90 15.90
CA GLY A 175 -2.41 -22.55 15.72
C GLY A 175 -2.47 -21.73 17.01
N TYR A 176 -3.08 -20.55 16.96
CA TYR A 176 -3.27 -19.70 18.12
C TYR A 176 -4.51 -18.81 18.02
N LEU A 177 -4.94 -18.29 19.17
CA LEU A 177 -5.91 -17.23 19.33
C LEU A 177 -5.21 -16.02 19.96
N LEU A 178 -5.41 -14.85 19.37
CA LEU A 178 -4.92 -13.56 19.88
C LEU A 178 -6.12 -12.61 20.04
N GLU A 179 -6.39 -12.14 21.25
CA GLU A 179 -7.55 -11.30 21.56
C GLU A 179 -7.11 -9.95 22.13
N CYS A 180 -7.86 -8.92 21.78
CA CYS A 180 -7.72 -7.61 22.41
C CYS A 180 -8.21 -7.71 23.87
N PRO A 181 -7.48 -7.15 24.86
CA PRO A 181 -7.92 -7.18 26.26
C PRO A 181 -9.18 -6.34 26.51
N ASN A 182 -9.56 -5.47 25.57
CA ASN A 182 -10.76 -4.63 25.68
C ASN A 182 -11.47 -4.47 24.31
N PRO A 183 -12.14 -5.52 23.81
CA PRO A 183 -12.69 -5.53 22.48
C PRO A 183 -13.88 -4.59 22.31
N ASP A 184 -14.67 -4.37 23.38
CA ASP A 184 -15.84 -3.50 23.36
C ASP A 184 -15.47 -2.02 23.17
N VAL A 185 -14.29 -1.62 23.63
CA VAL A 185 -13.79 -0.24 23.47
C VAL A 185 -13.11 -0.04 22.12
N HIS A 186 -12.53 -1.09 21.53
CA HIS A 186 -11.70 -0.96 20.32
C HIS A 186 -12.35 -1.50 19.04
N GLY A 187 -13.46 -2.24 19.12
CA GLY A 187 -14.14 -2.81 17.95
C GLY A 187 -13.33 -3.92 17.26
N VAL A 188 -12.46 -4.60 18.00
CA VAL A 188 -11.62 -5.71 17.53
C VAL A 188 -11.68 -6.83 18.56
N ALA A 189 -12.41 -7.90 18.25
CA ALA A 189 -12.58 -9.01 19.18
C ALA A 189 -11.35 -9.91 19.23
N SER A 190 -10.99 -10.52 18.10
CA SER A 190 -9.90 -11.48 18.03
C SER A 190 -9.35 -11.68 16.62
N ILE A 191 -8.10 -12.13 16.56
CA ILE A 191 -7.47 -12.67 15.36
C ILE A 191 -7.18 -14.15 15.64
N THR A 192 -7.66 -15.03 14.75
CA THR A 192 -7.36 -16.46 14.81
C THR A 192 -6.52 -16.84 13.59
N ALA A 193 -5.44 -17.59 13.82
CA ALA A 193 -4.66 -18.18 12.74
C ALA A 193 -4.55 -19.70 12.94
N GLY A 194 -4.91 -20.44 11.90
CA GLY A 194 -4.80 -21.89 11.81
C GLY A 194 -3.73 -22.33 10.81
N PRO A 195 -3.63 -23.64 10.47
CA PRO A 195 -2.59 -24.18 9.59
C PRO A 195 -2.67 -23.69 8.14
N SER A 196 -3.82 -23.14 7.75
CA SER A 196 -4.04 -22.40 6.51
C SER A 196 -3.98 -20.92 6.86
N ASP A 197 -2.85 -20.28 6.56
CA ASP A 197 -2.45 -18.91 6.95
C ASP A 197 -3.33 -17.76 6.39
N VAL A 198 -4.63 -17.98 6.17
CA VAL A 198 -5.57 -16.91 5.79
C VAL A 198 -6.23 -16.39 7.07
N PRO A 199 -5.99 -15.12 7.47
CA PRO A 199 -6.62 -14.54 8.65
C PRO A 199 -8.14 -14.50 8.46
N HIS A 200 -8.89 -14.93 9.47
CA HIS A 200 -10.32 -14.67 9.56
C HIS A 200 -10.55 -13.64 10.65
N TYR A 201 -10.99 -12.44 10.27
CA TYR A 201 -11.53 -11.45 11.20
C TYR A 201 -12.96 -11.85 11.53
N ASP A 202 -13.27 -12.03 12.82
CA ASP A 202 -14.66 -12.18 13.26
C ASP A 202 -15.14 -10.82 13.79
N ASP A 203 -15.68 -10.02 12.88
CA ASP A 203 -16.26 -8.71 13.21
C ASP A 203 -17.61 -8.82 13.95
N ASN A 204 -18.11 -10.03 14.22
CA ASN A 204 -19.52 -10.23 14.59
C ASN A 204 -19.78 -11.27 15.69
N GLN A 205 -18.86 -11.46 16.64
CA GLN A 205 -19.14 -12.25 17.84
C GLN A 205 -19.70 -11.38 18.99
N PRO A 206 -21.02 -11.46 19.31
CA PRO A 206 -21.52 -10.92 20.57
C PRO A 206 -20.91 -11.68 21.75
N SER A 207 -20.53 -10.94 22.79
CA SER A 207 -19.82 -11.35 24.02
C SER A 207 -20.60 -12.33 24.93
N ALA A 208 -21.08 -13.44 24.38
CA ALA A 208 -21.75 -14.49 25.13
C ALA A 208 -20.76 -15.57 25.58
N TYR A 209 -19.79 -15.23 26.44
CA TYR A 209 -18.95 -16.26 27.08
C TYR A 209 -18.34 -15.85 28.43
N TRP A 210 -19.17 -15.42 29.39
CA TRP A 210 -18.80 -15.44 30.82
C TRP A 210 -20.03 -15.74 31.69
N ASP A 211 -20.32 -17.02 31.88
CA ASP A 211 -21.06 -17.53 33.04
C ASP A 211 -20.30 -18.77 33.52
N HIS A 212 -19.36 -18.58 34.46
CA HIS A 212 -18.89 -19.56 35.46
C HIS A 212 -17.96 -18.88 36.48
#